data_AF-A0A8S3ZCV8-F1
#
_entry.id   AF-A0A8S3ZCV8-F1
#
_cell.length_a   1.000
_cell.length_b   1.000
_cell.length_c   1.000
_cell.angle_alpha   90.00
_cell.angle_beta   90.00
_cell.angle_gamma   90.00
#
_symmetry.space_group_name_H-M   'P 1'
#
loop_
_entity.id
_entity.type
_entity.pdbx_description
1 polymer ?
#
loop_
_entity_poly.entity_id
_entity_poly.type
_entity_poly.pdbx_seq_one_letter_code
_entity_poly.pdbx_strand_id
1 'polypeptide(L)'
;MDPDSRTLGDEGFADEDVVDEAMEVANVNNESDDEVLEGPRASVYFCDFDPGKQGHDIPKEEVEQMMKAEPYQRKIDTCHMCGKCWFDNQFSEECHECGGFAMTRSCPICLGRCNRVWKRNVKMSHSYHEAYWDGACGLPENLQRPYQIERFTDSSEDGLSQCLQDLSTS
;
A
#
# COMPACT_ATOMS: atom_id res chain seq x y z
N MET A 1 45.26 10.70 -57.31
CA MET A 1 45.27 9.39 -56.66
C MET A 1 43.83 9.07 -56.30
N ASP A 2 43.52 7.78 -56.28
CA ASP A 2 42.24 7.10 -55.97
C ASP A 2 41.30 6.76 -57.15
N PRO A 3 41.26 5.46 -57.54
CA PRO A 3 40.20 4.80 -58.29
C PRO A 3 39.40 3.77 -57.47
N ASP A 4 38.15 3.51 -57.89
CA ASP A 4 37.35 2.27 -57.75
C ASP A 4 37.05 1.72 -56.33
N SER A 5 36.07 0.86 -56.03
CA SER A 5 34.78 0.41 -56.58
C SER A 5 34.20 -0.51 -55.49
N ARG A 6 32.89 -0.40 -55.25
CA ARG A 6 31.94 -1.49 -54.92
C ARG A 6 31.99 -2.26 -53.59
N THR A 7 30.77 -2.67 -53.23
CA THR A 7 30.32 -3.71 -52.26
C THR A 7 30.49 -3.35 -50.79
N LEU A 8 29.65 -3.74 -49.82
CA LEU A 8 28.35 -4.42 -49.63
C LEU A 8 28.19 -4.41 -48.08
N GLY A 9 26.99 -4.31 -47.52
CA GLY A 9 26.83 -4.50 -46.07
C GLY A 9 25.54 -3.94 -45.49
N ASP A 10 24.40 -4.44 -45.97
CA ASP A 10 23.12 -4.39 -45.26
C ASP A 10 23.03 -5.69 -44.46
N GLU A 11 23.31 -5.62 -43.16
CA GLU A 11 23.33 -6.78 -42.27
C GLU A 11 21.95 -6.89 -41.63
N GLY A 12 21.02 -7.40 -42.43
CA GLY A 12 19.72 -7.87 -41.96
C GLY A 12 19.89 -8.94 -40.89
N PHE A 13 19.19 -8.75 -39.77
CA PHE A 13 19.05 -9.75 -38.72
C PHE A 13 18.48 -11.03 -39.32
N ALA A 14 19.26 -12.11 -39.28
CA ALA A 14 18.82 -13.43 -39.69
C ALA A 14 17.76 -13.93 -38.70
N ASP A 15 16.59 -14.27 -39.22
CA ASP A 15 15.59 -15.09 -38.54
C ASP A 15 16.21 -16.48 -38.28
N GLU A 16 16.54 -16.78 -37.02
CA GLU A 16 16.73 -18.16 -36.58
C GLU A 16 15.35 -18.79 -36.44
N ASP A 17 15.09 -19.80 -37.27
CA ASP A 17 13.95 -20.71 -37.18
C ASP A 17 13.93 -21.39 -35.79
N VAL A 18 13.20 -20.81 -34.84
CA VAL A 18 12.86 -21.49 -33.60
C VAL A 18 11.72 -22.45 -33.94
N VAL A 19 12.06 -23.74 -34.01
CA VAL A 19 11.09 -24.83 -34.07
C VAL A 19 10.21 -24.78 -32.82
N ASP A 20 8.95 -24.36 -33.01
CA ASP A 20 7.87 -24.49 -32.03
C ASP A 20 7.56 -25.99 -31.82
N GLU A 21 8.28 -26.64 -30.91
CA GLU A 21 7.84 -27.92 -30.35
C GLU A 21 6.64 -27.62 -29.43
N ALA A 22 5.45 -27.76 -30.00
CA ALA A 22 4.19 -27.72 -29.27
C ALA A 22 4.21 -28.79 -28.16
N MET A 23 4.32 -28.35 -26.91
CA MET A 23 4.22 -29.20 -25.74
C MET A 23 2.78 -29.71 -25.62
N GLU A 24 2.52 -30.93 -26.11
CA GLU A 24 1.24 -31.60 -25.90
C GLU A 24 1.03 -31.85 -24.41
N VAL A 25 0.16 -31.04 -23.81
CA VAL A 25 -0.28 -31.23 -22.42
C VAL A 25 -1.26 -32.40 -22.41
N ALA A 26 -0.75 -33.59 -22.07
CA ALA A 26 -1.60 -34.74 -21.78
C ALA A 26 -2.56 -34.36 -20.65
N ASN A 27 -3.86 -34.31 -20.96
CA ASN A 27 -4.93 -34.11 -20.00
C ASN A 27 -5.08 -35.39 -19.15
N VAL A 28 -4.22 -35.54 -18.16
CA VAL A 28 -4.36 -36.58 -17.14
C VAL A 28 -5.31 -36.02 -16.09
N ASN A 29 -6.57 -36.44 -16.17
CA ASN A 29 -7.49 -36.39 -15.04
C ASN A 29 -6.87 -37.24 -13.93
N ASN A 30 -6.09 -36.59 -13.07
CA ASN A 30 -5.61 -37.19 -11.84
C ASN A 30 -6.50 -36.65 -10.74
N GLU A 31 -7.51 -37.45 -10.35
CA GLU A 31 -8.12 -37.36 -9.02
C GLU A 31 -7.02 -37.72 -8.02
N SER A 32 -6.14 -36.77 -7.72
CA SER A 32 -5.24 -36.85 -6.59
C SER A 32 -5.98 -36.26 -5.41
N ASP A 33 -6.40 -37.12 -4.49
CA ASP A 33 -6.69 -36.76 -3.11
C ASP A 33 -5.40 -36.13 -2.53
N ASP A 34 -5.28 -34.82 -2.72
CA ASP A 34 -4.15 -34.02 -2.29
C ASP A 34 -4.30 -33.72 -0.80
N GLU A 35 -4.02 -34.74 0.04
CA GLU A 35 -3.95 -34.64 1.50
C GLU A 35 -2.93 -33.59 1.99
N VAL A 36 -2.12 -33.02 1.09
CA VAL A 36 -1.11 -31.99 1.41
C VAL A 36 -1.74 -30.63 1.70
N LEU A 37 -3.02 -30.42 1.35
CA LEU A 37 -3.75 -29.20 1.68
C LEU A 37 -4.42 -29.22 3.08
N GLU A 38 -4.31 -30.31 3.83
CA GLU A 38 -4.69 -30.38 5.25
C GLU A 38 -3.53 -29.95 6.18
N GLY A 39 -2.86 -28.84 5.83
CA GLY A 39 -1.92 -28.19 6.72
C GLY A 39 -2.58 -27.85 8.06
N PRO A 40 -1.83 -27.80 9.19
CA PRO A 40 -2.40 -27.51 10.49
C PRO A 40 -3.25 -26.24 10.43
N ARG A 41 -4.54 -26.35 10.76
CA ARG A 41 -5.41 -25.18 10.89
C ARG A 41 -4.73 -24.23 11.87
N ALA A 42 -4.33 -23.05 11.40
CA ALA A 42 -3.66 -22.06 12.23
C ALA A 42 -4.55 -21.74 13.44
N SER A 43 -4.23 -22.31 14.59
CA SER A 43 -4.89 -22.07 15.87
C SER A 43 -4.08 -21.01 16.61
N VAL A 44 -4.72 -19.89 16.93
CA VAL A 44 -4.10 -18.84 17.75
C VAL A 44 -4.25 -19.23 19.21
N TYR A 45 -3.14 -19.58 19.86
CA TYR A 45 -3.14 -19.88 21.30
C TYR A 45 -3.02 -18.58 22.10
N PHE A 46 -4.07 -18.24 22.86
CA PHE A 46 -4.01 -17.21 23.90
C PHE A 46 -3.57 -17.87 25.22
N CYS A 47 -2.33 -17.61 25.64
CA CYS A 47 -1.87 -17.99 26.97
C CYS A 47 -2.14 -16.84 27.94
N ASP A 48 -3.34 -16.78 28.53
CA ASP A 48 -3.50 -16.12 29.82
C ASP A 48 -2.72 -16.96 30.84
N PHE A 49 -1.74 -16.35 31.51
CA PHE A 49 -0.82 -17.01 32.44
C PHE A 49 -1.52 -17.33 33.76
N ASP A 50 -2.52 -18.21 33.71
CA ASP A 50 -3.28 -18.70 34.85
C ASP A 50 -3.15 -20.24 34.85
N PRO A 51 -2.26 -20.83 35.66
CA PRO A 51 -1.84 -22.24 35.54
C PRO A 51 -2.97 -23.26 35.80
N GLY A 52 -4.17 -22.80 36.19
CA GLY A 52 -5.35 -23.63 36.40
C GLY A 52 -6.40 -23.58 35.28
N LYS A 53 -6.25 -22.73 34.25
CA LYS A 53 -7.18 -22.66 33.12
C LYS A 53 -6.68 -23.53 31.97
N GLN A 54 -7.39 -24.62 31.70
CA GLN A 54 -7.14 -25.45 30.52
C GLN A 54 -7.47 -24.60 29.28
N GLY A 55 -6.50 -24.44 28.38
CA GLY A 55 -6.74 -23.78 27.09
C GLY A 55 -7.86 -24.50 26.35
N HIS A 56 -8.82 -23.75 25.82
CA HIS A 56 -9.90 -24.29 25.01
C HIS A 56 -9.74 -23.77 23.58
N ASP A 57 -10.11 -24.60 22.61
CA ASP A 57 -10.09 -24.21 21.20
C ASP A 57 -11.19 -23.16 20.95
N ILE A 58 -10.77 -21.96 20.59
CA ILE A 58 -11.70 -20.90 20.17
C ILE A 58 -11.95 -21.07 18.67
N PRO A 59 -13.21 -21.29 18.24
CA PRO A 59 -13.53 -21.43 16.82
C PRO A 59 -13.24 -20.13 16.07
N LYS A 60 -12.89 -20.25 14.78
CA LYS A 60 -12.58 -19.09 13.91
C LYS A 60 -13.65 -17.99 13.96
N GLU A 61 -14.92 -18.38 13.94
CA GLU A 61 -16.05 -17.45 14.00
C GLU A 61 -16.04 -16.58 15.26
N GLU A 62 -15.71 -17.17 16.41
CA GLU A 62 -15.63 -16.46 17.68
C GLU A 62 -14.44 -15.50 17.70
N VAL A 63 -13.29 -15.90 17.15
CA VAL A 63 -12.15 -15.00 16.95
C VAL A 63 -12.52 -13.82 16.05
N GLU A 64 -13.23 -14.08 14.94
CA GLU A 64 -13.70 -13.03 14.04
C GLU A 64 -14.68 -12.07 14.73
N GLN A 65 -15.53 -12.57 15.64
CA GLN A 65 -16.41 -11.74 16.46
C GLN A 65 -15.64 -10.90 17.47
N MET A 66 -14.65 -11.48 18.16
CA MET A 66 -13.77 -10.75 19.08
C MET A 66 -13.00 -9.64 18.34
N MET A 67 -12.52 -9.92 17.13
CA MET A 67 -11.86 -8.92 16.30
C MET A 67 -12.79 -7.79 15.88
N LYS A 68 -14.10 -8.03 15.73
CA LYS A 68 -15.10 -6.99 15.39
C LYS A 68 -15.58 -6.21 16.62
N ALA A 69 -15.28 -6.67 17.83
CA ALA A 69 -15.74 -6.04 19.06
C ALA A 69 -15.13 -4.64 19.23
N GLU A 70 -15.95 -3.67 19.65
CA GLU A 70 -15.49 -2.28 19.83
C GLU A 70 -14.27 -2.14 20.76
N PRO A 71 -14.14 -2.86 21.89
CA PRO A 71 -12.95 -2.74 22.73
C PRO A 71 -11.67 -3.14 22.01
N TYR A 72 -11.74 -4.14 21.12
CA TYR A 72 -10.61 -4.58 20.32
C TYR A 72 -10.30 -3.57 19.22
N GLN A 73 -11.31 -3.08 18.50
CA GLN A 73 -11.16 -2.04 17.48
C GLN A 73 -10.55 -0.77 18.07
N ARG A 74 -11.04 -0.29 19.23
CA ARG A 74 -10.49 0.87 19.94
C ARG A 74 -9.02 0.70 20.28
N LYS A 75 -8.62 -0.51 20.71
CA LYS A 75 -7.22 -0.83 21.01
C LYS A 75 -6.34 -0.81 19.77
N ILE A 76 -6.82 -1.37 18.66
CA ILE A 76 -6.10 -1.37 17.38
C ILE A 76 -6.03 0.04 16.80
N ASP A 77 -7.10 0.82 16.87
CA ASP A 77 -7.17 2.14 16.25
C ASP A 77 -6.60 3.24 17.17
N THR A 78 -5.68 2.89 18.08
CA THR A 78 -5.00 3.85 18.95
C THR A 78 -3.59 4.11 18.45
N CYS A 79 -3.29 5.38 18.18
CA CYS A 79 -1.98 5.83 17.73
C CYS A 79 -0.87 5.36 18.67
N HIS A 80 0.17 4.70 18.14
CA HIS A 80 1.30 4.21 18.93
C HIS A 80 2.21 5.33 19.43
N MET A 81 2.28 6.46 18.71
CA MET A 81 3.13 7.58 19.09
C MET A 81 2.51 8.49 20.15
N CYS A 82 1.22 8.82 20.05
CA CYS A 82 0.59 9.83 20.91
C CYS A 82 -0.57 9.30 21.77
N GLY A 83 -0.96 8.03 21.61
CA GLY A 83 -2.01 7.40 22.41
C GLY A 83 -3.43 7.92 22.14
N LYS A 84 -3.62 8.79 21.14
CA LYS A 84 -4.97 9.22 20.72
C LYS A 84 -5.67 8.08 20.00
N CYS A 85 -6.93 7.86 20.38
CA CYS A 85 -7.76 6.83 19.78
C CYS A 85 -8.50 7.38 18.55
N TRP A 86 -8.11 6.90 17.36
CA TRP A 86 -8.74 7.26 16.10
C TRP A 86 -10.18 6.76 16.00
N PHE A 87 -10.51 5.62 16.63
CA PHE A 87 -11.88 5.11 16.70
C PHE A 87 -12.83 6.12 17.38
N ASP A 88 -12.35 6.81 18.41
CA ASP A 88 -13.08 7.88 19.11
C ASP A 88 -12.97 9.25 18.41
N ASN A 89 -12.53 9.26 17.15
CA ASN A 89 -12.27 10.46 16.37
C ASN A 89 -11.26 11.42 17.00
N GLN A 90 -10.30 10.91 17.77
CA GLN A 90 -9.23 11.70 18.38
C GLN A 90 -7.94 11.57 17.56
N PHE A 91 -7.23 12.67 17.39
CA PHE A 91 -5.91 12.70 16.73
C PHE A 91 -5.09 13.89 17.25
N SER A 92 -3.80 13.92 16.87
CA SER A 92 -2.94 15.08 17.05
C SER A 92 -2.48 15.60 15.70
N GLU A 93 -2.47 16.91 15.51
CA GLU A 93 -2.02 17.57 14.27
C GLU A 93 -0.49 17.48 14.10
N GLU A 94 0.24 17.47 15.22
CA GLU A 94 1.70 17.43 15.25
C GLU A 94 2.26 16.00 15.23
N CYS A 95 1.41 14.98 15.34
CA CYS A 95 1.83 13.59 15.35
C CYS A 95 1.87 13.02 13.93
N HIS A 96 3.02 12.51 13.51
CA HIS A 96 3.26 12.00 12.16
C HIS A 96 2.37 10.78 11.85
N GLU A 97 2.22 9.87 12.82
CA GLU A 97 1.34 8.71 12.70
C GLU A 97 -0.13 9.12 12.60
N CYS A 98 -0.55 10.20 13.27
CA CYS A 98 -1.89 10.74 13.12
C CYS A 98 -2.09 11.46 11.78
N GLY A 99 -1.12 12.26 11.35
CA GLY A 99 -1.19 13.05 10.11
C GLY A 99 -2.41 13.97 10.04
N GLY A 100 -2.89 14.47 11.19
CA GLY A 100 -3.98 15.44 11.28
C GLY A 100 -5.41 14.90 11.07
N PHE A 101 -5.62 13.58 11.07
CA PHE A 101 -6.97 13.01 10.93
C PHE A 101 -7.13 11.75 11.80
N ALA A 102 -8.37 11.33 12.05
CA ALA A 102 -8.69 10.07 12.75
C ALA A 102 -8.80 8.88 11.76
N MET A 103 -9.92 8.16 11.73
CA MET A 103 -10.12 6.99 10.86
C MET A 103 -10.41 7.33 9.40
N THR A 104 -10.87 8.55 9.13
CA THR A 104 -11.28 8.98 7.80
C THR A 104 -10.78 10.38 7.48
N ARG A 105 -10.54 10.64 6.20
CA ARG A 105 -10.27 11.99 5.69
C ARG A 105 -10.87 12.21 4.32
N SER A 106 -10.98 13.48 3.93
CA SER A 106 -11.31 13.84 2.56
C SER A 106 -10.16 13.48 1.61
N CYS A 107 -10.48 13.32 0.33
CA CYS A 107 -9.51 12.95 -0.70
C CYS A 107 -8.26 13.86 -0.67
N PRO A 108 -7.07 13.32 -0.38
CA PRO A 108 -5.83 14.11 -0.30
C PRO A 108 -5.35 14.59 -1.67
N ILE A 109 -5.77 13.94 -2.76
CA ILE A 109 -5.36 14.28 -4.13
C ILE A 109 -6.01 15.58 -4.59
N CYS A 110 -7.32 15.77 -4.37
CA CYS A 110 -8.07 16.95 -4.84
C CYS A 110 -8.64 17.78 -3.69
N LEU A 111 -8.08 17.62 -2.48
CA LEU A 111 -8.51 18.33 -1.27
C LEU A 111 -10.02 18.23 -1.00
N GLY A 112 -10.58 17.03 -1.23
CA GLY A 112 -12.00 16.76 -1.00
C GLY A 112 -12.97 17.18 -2.11
N ARG A 113 -12.53 17.79 -3.22
CA ARG A 113 -13.43 18.23 -4.31
C ARG A 113 -14.27 17.11 -4.93
N CYS A 114 -13.77 15.88 -4.92
CA CYS A 114 -14.52 14.71 -5.41
C CYS A 114 -15.49 14.11 -4.40
N ASN A 115 -15.57 14.65 -3.18
CA ASN A 115 -16.36 14.13 -2.06
C ASN A 115 -16.08 12.66 -1.66
N ARG A 116 -14.98 12.07 -2.13
CA ARG A 116 -14.58 10.73 -1.71
C ARG A 116 -13.89 10.78 -0.35
N VAL A 117 -14.29 9.85 0.51
CA VAL A 117 -13.71 9.61 1.83
C VAL A 117 -12.65 8.51 1.71
N TRP A 118 -11.47 8.79 2.27
CA TRP A 118 -10.37 7.84 2.37
C TRP A 118 -10.35 7.29 3.78
N LYS A 119 -10.10 5.97 3.90
CA LYS A 119 -10.05 5.28 5.19
C LYS A 119 -8.60 5.07 5.60
N ARG A 120 -8.32 5.18 6.89
CA ARG A 120 -6.98 4.93 7.42
C ARG A 120 -6.59 3.46 7.23
N ASN A 121 -5.39 3.24 6.70
CA ASN A 121 -4.76 1.93 6.75
C ASN A 121 -4.02 1.80 8.09
N VAL A 122 -4.70 1.23 9.09
CA VAL A 122 -4.21 1.19 10.48
C VAL A 122 -2.92 0.38 10.59
N LYS A 123 -2.85 -0.76 9.90
CA LYS A 123 -1.66 -1.62 9.87
C LYS A 123 -0.44 -0.88 9.33
N MET A 124 -0.58 -0.22 8.19
CA MET A 124 0.52 0.55 7.59
C MET A 124 0.87 1.75 8.47
N SER A 125 -0.14 2.43 9.03
CA SER A 125 0.10 3.60 9.88
C SER A 125 0.96 3.26 11.10
N HIS A 126 0.66 2.15 11.76
CA HIS A 126 1.49 1.65 12.86
C HIS A 126 2.87 1.17 12.42
N SER A 127 2.96 0.49 11.27
CA SER A 127 4.21 -0.12 10.81
C SER A 127 5.26 0.93 10.45
N TYR A 128 4.83 2.09 9.95
CA TYR A 128 5.72 3.16 9.49
C TYR A 128 5.70 4.40 10.39
N HIS A 129 4.88 4.41 11.45
CA HIS A 129 4.68 5.58 12.32
C HIS A 129 4.32 6.87 11.55
N GLU A 130 3.57 6.72 10.46
CA GLU A 130 3.14 7.79 9.57
C GLU A 130 1.70 7.54 9.12
N ALA A 131 0.94 8.56 8.75
CA ALA A 131 -0.46 8.39 8.35
C ALA A 131 -0.62 7.77 6.95
N TYR A 132 -1.10 6.52 6.88
CA TYR A 132 -1.42 5.83 5.63
C TYR A 132 -2.93 5.75 5.38
N TRP A 133 -3.33 5.88 4.10
CA TRP A 133 -4.73 6.00 3.70
C TRP A 133 -5.05 5.15 2.48
N ASP A 134 -6.11 4.35 2.59
CA ASP A 134 -6.68 3.58 1.48
C ASP A 134 -7.84 4.37 0.86
N GLY A 135 -7.74 4.61 -0.45
CA GLY A 135 -8.76 5.29 -1.23
C GLY A 135 -8.31 5.63 -2.64
N ALA A 136 -9.23 6.17 -3.41
CA ALA A 136 -8.95 6.67 -4.77
C ALA A 136 -9.65 8.01 -4.97
N CYS A 137 -9.05 8.90 -5.76
CA CYS A 137 -9.70 10.14 -6.16
C CYS A 137 -10.89 9.84 -7.08
N GLY A 138 -11.95 10.65 -6.98
CA GLY A 138 -13.13 10.54 -7.84
C GLY A 138 -13.07 11.42 -9.09
N LEU A 139 -12.04 12.27 -9.20
CA LEU A 139 -11.80 13.05 -10.42
C LEU A 139 -11.10 12.18 -11.48
N PRO A 140 -11.36 12.44 -12.77
CA PRO A 140 -10.59 11.81 -13.84
C PRO A 140 -9.11 12.19 -13.75
N GLU A 141 -8.23 11.29 -14.19
CA GLU A 141 -6.77 11.39 -13.98
C GLU A 141 -6.16 12.69 -14.51
N ASN A 142 -6.67 13.20 -15.65
CA ASN A 142 -6.22 14.46 -16.23
C ASN A 142 -6.47 15.66 -15.31
N LEU A 143 -7.46 15.59 -14.43
CA LEU A 143 -7.76 16.61 -13.43
C LEU A 143 -7.05 16.38 -12.10
N GLN A 144 -6.41 15.23 -11.88
CA GLN A 144 -5.66 14.96 -10.65
C GLN A 144 -4.27 15.58 -10.68
N ARG A 145 -3.59 15.57 -11.84
CA ARG A 145 -2.22 16.10 -11.99
C ARG A 145 -2.05 17.54 -11.48
N PRO A 146 -2.92 18.50 -11.81
CA PRO A 146 -2.75 19.88 -11.34
C PRO A 146 -2.70 19.97 -9.81
N TYR A 147 -3.61 19.27 -9.11
CA TYR A 147 -3.64 19.28 -7.65
C TYR A 147 -2.44 18.59 -7.01
N GLN A 148 -1.86 17.59 -7.69
CA GLN A 148 -0.63 16.97 -7.22
C GLN A 148 0.54 17.95 -7.34
N ILE A 149 0.65 18.70 -8.45
CA ILE A 149 1.71 19.69 -8.67
C ILE A 149 1.63 20.81 -7.64
N GLU A 150 0.44 21.41 -7.42
CA GLU A 150 0.22 22.47 -6.41
C GLU A 150 0.74 22.06 -5.03
N ARG A 151 0.51 20.81 -4.63
CA ARG A 151 0.96 20.30 -3.33
C ARG A 151 2.48 20.22 -3.19
N PHE A 152 3.21 19.99 -4.28
CA PHE A 152 4.67 19.96 -4.26
C PHE A 152 5.28 21.37 -4.35
N THR A 153 4.64 22.29 -5.08
CA THR A 153 5.15 23.66 -5.24
C THR A 153 5.09 24.44 -3.94
N ASP A 154 3.97 24.39 -3.21
CA ASP A 154 3.79 25.13 -1.94
C ASP A 154 4.86 24.76 -0.89
N SER A 155 5.36 23.52 -0.91
CA SER A 155 6.39 23.06 0.02
C SER A 155 7.82 23.41 -0.42
N SER A 156 8.01 23.82 -1.68
CA SER A 156 9.32 24.11 -2.29
C SER A 156 9.57 25.59 -2.53
N GLU A 157 8.52 26.41 -2.62
CA GLU A 157 8.64 27.86 -2.90
C GLU A 157 9.43 28.60 -1.83
N ASP A 158 9.31 28.24 -0.54
CA ASP A 158 10.07 28.85 0.55
C ASP A 158 11.59 28.57 0.42
N GLY A 159 11.96 27.33 0.06
CA GLY A 159 13.36 26.95 -0.13
C GLY A 159 13.96 27.54 -1.40
N LEU A 160 13.19 27.55 -2.49
CA LEU A 160 13.64 28.10 -3.78
C LEU A 160 13.78 29.63 -3.72
N SER A 161 12.89 30.32 -3.01
CA SER A 161 12.95 31.77 -2.83
C SER A 161 14.16 32.20 -2.01
N GLN A 162 14.54 31.43 -0.99
CA GLN A 162 15.73 31.70 -0.19
C GLN A 162 17.02 31.53 -1.01
N CYS A 163 17.13 30.46 -1.81
CA CYS A 163 18.29 30.25 -2.69
C CYS A 163 18.41 31.31 -3.81
N LEU A 164 17.30 31.81 -4.33
CA LEU A 164 17.29 32.86 -5.35
C LEU A 164 17.69 34.23 -4.78
N GLN A 165 17.38 34.51 -3.51
CA GLN A 165 17.81 35.74 -2.85
C GLN A 165 19.33 35.77 -2.63
N ASP A 166 19.95 34.65 -2.27
CA ASP A 166 21.40 34.56 -2.07
C ASP A 166 22.21 34.79 -3.36
N LEU A 167 21.64 34.45 -4.53
CA LEU A 167 22.26 34.68 -5.84
C LEU A 167 22.09 36.13 -6.34
N SER A 168 21.08 36.86 -5.85
CA SER A 168 20.78 38.24 -6.24
C SER A 168 21.62 39.29 -5.49
N THR A 169 22.29 38.91 -4.41
CA THR A 169 23.06 39.82 -3.54
C THR A 169 24.59 39.73 -3.71
N SER A 170 25.07 39.12 -4.80
CA SER A 170 26.51 39.06 -5.14
C SER A 170 26.90 40.06 -6.22
#